data_AF-A0A263HJQ6-F1
#
_entry.id   AF-A0A263HJQ6-F1
#
_cell.length_a   1.000
_cell.length_b   1.000
_cell.length_c   1.000
_cell.angle_alpha   90.00
_cell.angle_beta   90.00
_cell.angle_gamma   90.00
#
_symmetry.space_group_name_H-M   'P 1'
#
loop_
_entity.id
_entity.type
_entity.pdbx_description
1 polymer ?
#
loop_
_entity_poly.entity_id
_entity_poly.type
_entity_poly.pdbx_seq_one_letter_code
_entity_poly.pdbx_strand_id
1 'polypeptide(L)'
;MSFWINHTKTLYKKVFLTMAIIIAVVFIGLYFLKPNYAFSYLIGALIGWIPQILFVGFLIFKGLKTAQINKVKVLYQAEIFKICITILFFVMLFVFDKTVSPLGLFGGYLGVIFLNNLLLFRLRNSNKVIN
;
A
#
# COMPACT_ATOMS: atom_id res chain seq x y z
N MET A 1 13.64 -0.13 -25.16
CA MET A 1 13.30 -0.79 -23.87
C MET A 1 12.84 0.19 -22.76
N SER A 2 12.80 1.51 -22.97
CA SER A 2 12.52 2.51 -21.91
C SER A 2 11.04 2.94 -21.74
N PHE A 3 10.21 2.80 -22.78
CA PHE A 3 8.83 3.32 -22.78
C PHE A 3 7.90 2.61 -21.78
N TRP A 4 7.93 1.27 -21.76
CA TRP A 4 7.11 0.43 -20.86
C TRP A 4 7.47 0.60 -19.38
N ILE A 5 8.72 0.94 -19.08
CA ILE A 5 9.25 1.12 -17.71
C ILE A 5 8.76 2.46 -17.14
N ASN A 6 8.78 3.52 -17.95
CA ASN A 6 8.29 4.83 -17.53
C ASN A 6 6.77 4.84 -17.37
N HIS A 7 6.06 4.07 -18.20
CA HIS A 7 4.62 3.96 -18.11
C HIS A 7 4.16 3.22 -16.85
N THR A 8 4.81 2.12 -16.48
CA THR A 8 4.51 1.39 -15.24
C THR A 8 4.81 2.21 -13.99
N LYS A 9 5.94 2.92 -13.95
CA LYS A 9 6.28 3.81 -12.82
C LYS A 9 5.25 4.94 -12.63
N THR A 10 4.78 5.56 -13.72
CA THR A 10 3.80 6.65 -13.63
C THR A 10 2.43 6.18 -13.17
N LEU A 11 2.00 4.96 -13.55
CA LEU A 11 0.76 4.36 -13.05
C LEU A 11 0.82 4.09 -11.54
N TYR A 12 1.88 3.45 -11.04
CA TYR A 12 2.03 3.22 -9.59
C TYR A 12 2.12 4.53 -8.81
N LYS A 13 2.82 5.54 -9.34
CA LYS A 13 2.87 6.87 -8.72
C LYS A 13 1.47 7.48 -8.59
N LYS A 14 0.64 7.38 -9.64
CA LYS A 14 -0.76 7.84 -9.59
C LYS A 14 -1.57 7.09 -8.53
N VAL A 15 -1.48 5.76 -8.47
CA VAL A 15 -2.16 4.95 -7.45
C VAL A 15 -1.80 5.42 -6.04
N PHE A 16 -0.51 5.50 -5.74
CA PHE A 16 -0.05 5.86 -4.40
C PHE A 16 -0.47 7.29 -4.02
N LEU A 17 -0.44 8.22 -4.97
CA LEU A 17 -0.88 9.60 -4.73
C LEU A 17 -2.40 9.67 -4.50
N THR A 18 -3.19 8.94 -5.28
CA THR A 18 -4.64 8.83 -5.05
C THR A 18 -4.96 8.20 -3.70
N MET A 19 -4.22 7.15 -3.30
CA MET A 19 -4.37 6.55 -1.96
C MET A 19 -4.05 7.53 -0.86
N ALA A 20 -2.96 8.29 -0.97
CA ALA A 20 -2.60 9.32 0.01
C ALA A 20 -3.70 10.37 0.18
N ILE A 21 -4.30 10.82 -0.92
CA ILE A 21 -5.44 11.76 -0.90
C ILE A 21 -6.64 11.13 -0.18
N ILE A 22 -7.01 9.89 -0.52
CA ILE A 22 -8.16 9.21 0.10
C ILE A 22 -7.93 9.02 1.60
N ILE A 23 -6.74 8.57 2.01
CA ILE A 23 -6.36 8.42 3.42
C ILE A 23 -6.48 9.77 4.14
N ALA A 24 -5.98 10.86 3.55
CA ALA A 24 -6.06 12.19 4.14
C ALA A 24 -7.52 12.67 4.29
N VAL A 25 -8.36 12.48 3.27
CA VAL A 25 -9.77 12.88 3.29
C VAL A 25 -10.54 12.11 4.37
N VAL A 26 -10.36 10.78 4.45
CA VAL A 26 -11.02 9.95 5.47
C VAL A 26 -10.51 10.30 6.87
N PHE A 27 -9.21 10.54 7.02
CA PHE A 27 -8.63 10.99 8.29
C PHE A 27 -9.24 12.31 8.76
N ILE A 28 -9.32 13.32 7.88
CA ILE A 28 -9.92 14.62 8.21
C ILE A 28 -11.39 14.44 8.61
N GLY A 29 -12.16 13.66 7.85
CA GLY A 29 -13.56 13.37 8.18
C GLY A 29 -13.73 12.68 9.54
N LEU A 30 -12.89 11.68 9.83
CA LEU A 30 -12.89 10.99 11.13
C LEU A 30 -12.41 11.88 12.27
N TYR A 31 -11.47 12.79 12.02
CA TYR A 31 -10.95 13.71 13.02
C TYR A 31 -12.05 14.63 13.57
N PHE A 32 -12.94 15.12 12.70
CA PHE A 32 -14.09 15.93 13.11
C PHE A 32 -15.19 15.13 13.81
N LEU A 33 -15.38 13.85 13.46
CA LEU A 33 -16.45 13.02 14.03
C LEU A 33 -16.05 12.33 15.34
N LYS A 34 -14.89 11.68 15.35
CA LYS A 34 -14.36 10.91 16.49
C LYS A 34 -12.82 10.91 16.48
N PRO A 35 -12.17 11.92 17.10
CA PRO A 35 -10.72 12.10 17.02
C PRO A 35 -9.92 10.92 17.58
N ASN A 36 -10.44 10.23 18.60
CA ASN A 36 -9.80 9.04 19.17
C ASN A 36 -9.58 7.91 18.14
N TYR A 37 -10.47 7.78 17.15
CA TYR A 37 -10.35 6.76 16.10
C TYR A 37 -9.55 7.25 14.90
N ALA A 38 -9.48 8.57 14.69
CA ALA A 38 -8.82 9.16 13.54
C ALA A 38 -7.31 8.85 13.52
N PHE A 39 -6.63 9.00 14.65
CA PHE A 39 -5.20 8.67 14.75
C PHE A 39 -4.95 7.16 14.59
N SER A 40 -5.77 6.32 15.22
CA SER A 40 -5.67 4.87 15.04
C SER A 40 -5.87 4.46 13.57
N TYR A 41 -6.86 5.06 12.90
CA TYR A 41 -7.09 4.90 11.47
C TYR A 41 -5.89 5.30 10.63
N LEU A 42 -5.33 6.50 10.88
CA LEU A 42 -4.18 7.00 10.13
C LEU A 42 -3.00 6.05 10.23
N ILE A 43 -2.71 5.57 11.45
CA ILE A 43 -1.59 4.65 11.64
C ILE A 43 -1.86 3.31 10.94
N GLY A 44 -3.05 2.74 11.10
CA GLY A 44 -3.43 1.51 10.39
C GLY A 44 -3.33 1.65 8.87
N ALA A 45 -3.76 2.79 8.34
CA ALA A 45 -3.65 3.11 6.92
C ALA A 45 -2.17 3.20 6.47
N LEU A 46 -1.30 3.81 7.26
CA LEU A 46 0.15 3.86 7.00
C LEU A 46 0.79 2.46 7.04
N ILE A 47 0.41 1.62 7.99
CA ILE A 47 0.87 0.21 8.06
C ILE A 47 0.43 -0.57 6.82
N GLY A 48 -0.73 -0.27 6.24
CA GLY A 48 -1.16 -0.88 4.97
C GLY A 48 -0.41 -0.33 3.75
N TRP A 49 -0.14 0.98 3.75
CA TRP A 49 0.34 1.72 2.58
C TRP A 49 1.86 1.65 2.40
N ILE A 50 2.63 1.80 3.48
CA ILE A 50 4.11 1.81 3.43
C ILE A 50 4.68 0.48 2.90
N PRO A 51 4.26 -0.70 3.41
CA PRO A 51 4.78 -1.97 2.91
C PRO A 51 4.42 -2.22 1.44
N GLN A 52 3.28 -1.69 0.97
CA GLN A 52 2.92 -1.77 -0.45
C GLN A 52 3.85 -0.94 -1.34
N ILE A 53 4.23 0.26 -0.91
CA ILE A 53 5.23 1.08 -1.62
C ILE A 53 6.57 0.34 -1.68
N LEU A 54 7.02 -0.20 -0.54
CA LEU A 54 8.27 -0.95 -0.44
C LEU A 54 8.24 -2.21 -1.31
N PHE A 55 7.13 -2.93 -1.36
CA PHE A 55 6.92 -4.10 -2.23
C PHE A 55 7.09 -3.73 -3.71
N VAL A 56 6.41 -2.67 -4.17
CA VAL A 56 6.52 -2.22 -5.56
C VAL A 56 7.93 -1.72 -5.87
N GLY A 57 8.55 -0.98 -4.96
CA GLY A 57 9.94 -0.56 -5.07
C GLY A 57 10.88 -1.76 -5.23
N PHE A 58 10.77 -2.75 -4.35
CA PHE A 58 11.57 -3.97 -4.39
C PHE A 58 11.37 -4.75 -5.69
N LEU A 59 10.15 -4.90 -6.17
CA LEU A 59 9.85 -5.55 -7.45
C LEU A 59 10.45 -4.80 -8.64
N ILE A 60 10.39 -3.47 -8.64
CA ILE A 60 11.02 -2.66 -9.69
C ILE A 60 12.54 -2.83 -9.62
N PHE A 61 13.16 -2.74 -8.44
CA PHE A 61 14.62 -2.86 -8.30
C PHE A 61 15.16 -4.27 -8.64
N LYS A 62 14.52 -5.35 -8.15
CA LYS A 62 14.94 -6.74 -8.43
C LYS A 62 14.47 -7.24 -9.80
N GLY A 63 13.25 -6.91 -10.21
CA GLY A 63 12.65 -7.37 -11.46
C GLY A 63 13.26 -6.74 -12.70
N LEU A 64 13.84 -5.54 -12.60
CA LEU A 64 14.50 -4.86 -13.73
C LEU A 64 15.91 -5.39 -14.04
N LYS A 65 16.59 -6.01 -13.09
CA LYS A 65 18.03 -6.34 -13.24
C LYS A 65 18.31 -7.72 -13.81
N THR A 66 17.32 -8.58 -14.03
CA THR A 66 17.64 -9.97 -14.38
C THR A 66 16.61 -10.61 -15.30
N ALA A 67 16.97 -10.68 -16.59
CA ALA A 67 16.17 -11.33 -17.64
C ALA A 67 16.01 -12.86 -17.46
N GLN A 68 16.76 -13.47 -16.53
CA GLN A 68 16.89 -14.92 -16.34
C GLN A 68 16.33 -15.42 -14.99
N ILE A 69 15.79 -14.56 -14.12
CA ILE A 69 15.27 -15.01 -12.82
C ILE A 69 13.83 -15.50 -12.97
N ASN A 70 13.52 -16.62 -12.32
CA ASN A 70 12.18 -17.15 -12.16
C ASN A 70 11.28 -16.09 -11.48
N LYS A 71 10.45 -15.40 -12.27
CA LYS A 71 9.61 -14.26 -11.86
C LYS A 71 8.69 -14.60 -10.68
N VAL A 72 8.24 -15.85 -10.61
CA VAL A 72 7.41 -16.38 -9.52
C VAL A 72 8.16 -16.33 -8.19
N LYS A 73 9.44 -16.71 -8.18
CA LYS A 73 10.28 -16.70 -6.98
C LYS A 73 10.49 -15.28 -6.43
N VAL A 74 10.68 -14.30 -7.31
CA VAL A 74 10.86 -12.89 -6.90
C VAL A 74 9.57 -12.32 -6.32
N LEU A 75 8.41 -12.63 -6.91
CA LEU A 75 7.11 -12.25 -6.37
C LEU A 75 6.89 -12.83 -4.97
N TYR A 76 7.20 -14.12 -4.78
CA TYR A 76 7.04 -14.76 -3.47
C TYR A 76 7.98 -14.16 -2.41
N GLN A 77 9.23 -13.87 -2.78
CA GLN A 77 10.17 -13.17 -1.89
C GLN A 77 9.69 -11.78 -1.52
N ALA A 78 9.16 -11.02 -2.49
CA ALA A 78 8.63 -9.69 -2.25
C ALA A 78 7.40 -9.75 -1.33
N GLU A 79 6.52 -10.74 -1.52
CA GLU A 79 5.32 -10.92 -0.71
C GLU A 79 5.68 -11.25 0.75
N ILE A 80 6.61 -12.18 0.97
CA ILE A 80 7.14 -12.49 2.30
C ILE A 80 7.73 -11.24 2.95
N PHE A 81 8.54 -10.47 2.20
CA PHE A 81 9.13 -9.24 2.71
C PHE A 81 8.08 -8.22 3.15
N LYS A 82 7.02 -8.05 2.35
CA LYS A 82 5.88 -7.18 2.68
C LYS A 82 5.16 -7.65 3.95
N ILE A 83 4.91 -8.95 4.07
CA ILE A 83 4.26 -9.54 5.26
C ILE A 83 5.12 -9.31 6.51
N CYS A 84 6.43 -9.60 6.44
CA CYS A 84 7.35 -9.40 7.56
C CYS A 84 7.36 -7.95 8.04
N ILE A 85 7.44 -6.98 7.13
CA ILE A 85 7.40 -5.54 7.49
C ILE A 85 6.06 -5.18 8.12
N THR A 86 4.96 -5.69 7.59
CA THR A 86 3.62 -5.42 8.11
C THR A 86 3.48 -5.93 9.54
N ILE A 87 3.92 -7.16 9.80
CA ILE A 87 3.94 -7.75 11.15
C ILE A 87 4.82 -6.92 12.08
N LEU A 88 6.02 -6.53 11.63
CA LEU A 88 6.94 -5.72 12.42
C LEU A 88 6.30 -4.39 12.82
N PHE A 89 5.63 -3.70 11.90
CA PHE A 89 4.92 -2.46 12.22
C PHE A 89 3.77 -2.66 13.21
N PHE A 90 2.96 -3.71 13.07
CA PHE A 90 1.90 -4.00 14.04
C PHE A 90 2.47 -4.31 15.42
N VAL A 91 3.50 -5.16 15.51
CA VAL A 91 4.17 -5.49 16.78
C VAL A 91 4.75 -4.22 17.40
N MET A 92 5.48 -3.42 16.63
CA MET A 92 6.07 -2.18 17.10
C MET A 92 4.99 -1.23 17.63
N LEU A 93 3.89 -1.04 16.90
CA LEU A 93 2.79 -0.21 17.34
C LEU A 93 2.20 -0.67 18.69
N PHE A 94 1.86 -1.95 18.84
CA PHE A 94 1.26 -2.44 20.08
C PHE A 94 2.23 -2.45 21.27
N VAL A 95 3.54 -2.47 21.00
CA VAL A 95 4.57 -2.28 22.03
C VAL A 95 4.66 -0.82 22.48
N PHE A 96 4.62 0.13 21.55
CA PHE A 96 4.78 1.56 21.84
C PHE A 96 3.50 2.23 22.36
N ASP A 97 2.34 1.85 21.84
CA ASP A 97 1.07 2.49 22.19
C ASP A 97 -0.06 1.46 22.35
N LYS A 98 -0.45 1.25 23.61
CA LYS A 98 -1.56 0.35 23.98
C LYS A 98 -2.92 1.03 23.94
N THR A 99 -2.97 2.34 23.72
CA THR A 99 -4.21 3.13 23.73
C THR A 99 -4.88 3.20 22.35
N VAL A 100 -4.19 2.70 21.31
CA VAL A 100 -4.69 2.68 19.94
C VAL A 100 -5.96 1.85 19.85
N SER A 101 -7.03 2.45 19.31
CA SER A 101 -8.29 1.75 19.07
C SER A 101 -8.08 0.67 18.00
N PRO A 102 -8.30 -0.63 18.32
CA PRO A 102 -8.15 -1.70 17.34
C PRO A 102 -9.08 -1.52 16.14
N LEU A 103 -10.29 -1.01 16.38
CA LEU A 103 -11.29 -0.81 15.33
C LEU A 103 -10.82 0.24 14.31
N GLY A 104 -10.27 1.37 14.79
CA GLY A 104 -9.72 2.41 13.93
C GLY A 104 -8.51 1.88 13.14
N LEU A 105 -7.57 1.23 13.84
CA LEU A 105 -6.36 0.66 13.25
C LEU A 105 -6.66 -0.36 12.14
N PHE A 106 -7.44 -1.39 12.43
CA PHE A 106 -7.77 -2.41 11.44
C PHE A 106 -8.67 -1.85 10.33
N GLY A 107 -9.55 -0.90 10.63
CA GLY A 107 -10.35 -0.20 9.62
C GLY A 107 -9.48 0.56 8.61
N GLY A 108 -8.47 1.28 9.08
CA GLY A 108 -7.49 1.95 8.22
C GLY A 108 -6.68 0.97 7.37
N TYR A 109 -6.14 -0.06 8.00
CA TYR A 109 -5.33 -1.08 7.33
C TYR A 109 -6.11 -1.84 6.24
N LEU A 110 -7.27 -2.40 6.58
CA LEU A 110 -8.11 -3.13 5.64
C LEU A 110 -8.64 -2.22 4.53
N GLY A 111 -9.03 -0.99 4.87
CA GLY A 111 -9.46 0.01 3.91
C GLY A 111 -8.39 0.28 2.85
N VAL A 112 -7.14 0.47 3.27
CA VAL A 112 -6.00 0.68 2.36
C VAL A 112 -5.72 -0.54 1.49
N ILE A 113 -5.76 -1.75 2.03
CA ILE A 113 -5.58 -2.98 1.24
C ILE A 113 -6.66 -3.10 0.18
N PHE A 114 -7.91 -2.90 0.57
CA PHE A 114 -9.05 -2.99 -0.34
C PHE A 114 -8.95 -1.92 -1.44
N LEU A 115 -8.67 -0.66 -1.06
CA LEU A 115 -8.47 0.44 -2.00
C LEU A 115 -7.33 0.17 -2.97
N ASN A 116 -6.20 -0.37 -2.51
CA ASN A 116 -5.07 -0.69 -3.39
C ASN A 116 -5.49 -1.70 -4.47
N ASN A 117 -6.12 -2.80 -4.07
CA ASN A 117 -6.57 -3.83 -5.00
C ASN A 117 -7.60 -3.28 -6.00
N LEU A 118 -8.52 -2.44 -5.54
CA LEU A 118 -9.58 -1.87 -6.37
C LEU A 118 -9.04 -0.82 -7.35
N LEU A 119 -8.12 0.04 -6.92
CA LEU A 119 -7.45 1.03 -7.78
C LEU A 119 -6.58 0.36 -8.84
N LEU A 120 -5.82 -0.66 -8.46
CA LEU A 120 -5.02 -1.45 -9.41
C LEU A 120 -5.91 -2.15 -10.44
N PHE A 121 -7.02 -2.74 -10.01
CA PHE A 121 -7.98 -3.37 -10.91
C PHE A 121 -8.58 -2.35 -11.89
N ARG A 122 -9.03 -1.19 -11.39
CA ARG A 122 -9.64 -0.13 -12.21
C ARG A 122 -8.67 0.44 -13.24
N LEU A 123 -7.43 0.75 -12.84
CA LEU A 123 -6.42 1.28 -13.76
C LEU A 123 -5.96 0.24 -14.78
N ARG A 124 -5.85 -1.03 -14.38
CA ARG A 124 -5.59 -2.14 -15.32
C ARG A 124 -6.68 -2.23 -16.37
N ASN A 125 -7.95 -2.10 -15.98
CA ASN A 125 -9.07 -2.18 -16.91
C ASN A 125 -9.15 -0.96 -17.83
N SER A 126 -8.89 0.25 -17.32
CA SER A 126 -8.86 1.48 -18.13
C SER A 126 -7.78 1.43 -19.22
N ASN A 127 -6.63 0.80 -18.95
CA ASN A 127 -5.57 0.65 -19.96
C ASN A 127 -5.85 -0.43 -21.01
N LYS A 128 -6.73 -1.40 -20.72
CA LYS A 128 -7.17 -2.41 -21.72
C LYS A 128 -8.17 -1.87 -22.74
N VAL A 129 -8.86 -0.77 -22.43
CA VAL A 129 -9.89 -0.17 -23.30
C VAL A 129 -9.27 0.80 -24.33
N ILE A 130 -7.98 1.16 -24.16
CA ILE A 130 -7.28 2.16 -24.99
C ILE A 130 -6.28 1.50 -25.96
N ASN A 131 -6.13 0.16 -25.91
CA ASN A 131 -5.36 -0.64 -26.86
C ASN A 131 -6.32 -1.50 -27.69
#